data_AF-A0A923WB73-F1
#
_entry.id   AF-A0A923WB73-F1
#
_cell.length_a   1.000
_cell.length_b   1.000
_cell.length_c   1.000
_cell.angle_alpha   90.00
_cell.angle_beta   90.00
_cell.angle_gamma   90.00
#
_symmetry.space_group_name_H-M   'P 1'
#
loop_
_entity.id
_entity.type
_entity.pdbx_description
1 polymer ?
#
loop_
_entity_poly.entity_id
_entity_poly.type
_entity_poly.pdbx_seq_one_letter_code
_entity_poly.pdbx_strand_id
1 'polypeptide(L)'
;MNQPLYALHTLDLQTKQISTLATIVPEPGQERYTGIHDITWAHAANVIFWTYAGDIYRTDAATGQTRKFLDGCANSAYQYVSAAPDASYVLASRYEKRSIGGDSLLLDNSVWRITGDGSTMRRLPPL
;
A
#
# COMPACT_ATOMS: atom_id res chain seq x y z
N MET A 1 7.22 -5.49 25.89
CA MET A 1 6.28 -4.53 25.25
C MET A 1 5.72 -5.20 24.02
N ASN A 2 4.40 -5.38 23.93
CA ASN A 2 3.76 -5.92 22.73
C ASN A 2 3.72 -4.81 21.67
N GLN A 3 4.37 -5.02 20.53
CA GLN A 3 4.27 -4.07 19.42
C GLN A 3 2.85 -4.09 18.84
N PRO A 4 2.30 -2.93 18.43
CA PRO A 4 0.96 -2.87 17.87
C PRO A 4 0.91 -3.68 16.57
N LEU A 5 -0.02 -4.65 16.50
CA LEU A 5 -0.29 -5.44 15.32
C LEU A 5 -1.31 -4.70 14.45
N TYR A 6 -0.99 -4.46 13.18
CA TYR A 6 -1.99 -3.99 12.22
C TYR A 6 -2.52 -5.19 11.45
N ALA A 7 -3.85 -5.29 11.34
CA ALA A 7 -4.50 -6.45 10.74
C ALA A 7 -5.50 -6.03 9.66
N LEU A 8 -5.47 -6.75 8.54
CA LEU A 8 -6.56 -6.73 7.57
C LEU A 8 -7.56 -7.80 7.97
N HIS A 9 -8.82 -7.44 8.05
CA HIS A 9 -9.91 -8.36 8.37
C HIS A 9 -10.87 -8.52 7.20
N THR A 10 -11.46 -9.70 7.11
CA THR A 10 -12.60 -10.00 6.24
C THR A 10 -13.83 -10.27 7.10
N LEU A 11 -14.98 -9.76 6.68
CA LEU A 11 -16.28 -10.09 7.26
C LEU A 11 -17.00 -11.05 6.32
N ASP A 12 -17.27 -12.26 6.80
CA ASP A 12 -18.25 -13.12 6.15
C ASP A 12 -19.65 -12.59 6.47
N LEU A 13 -20.36 -12.14 5.44
CA LEU A 13 -21.69 -11.56 5.59
C LEU A 13 -22.77 -12.60 5.92
N GLN A 14 -22.56 -13.87 5.59
CA GLN A 14 -23.50 -14.95 5.88
C GLN A 14 -23.38 -15.41 7.33
N THR A 15 -22.16 -15.66 7.79
CA THR A 15 -21.91 -16.14 9.15
C THR A 15 -21.72 -15.01 10.16
N LYS A 16 -21.57 -13.76 9.68
CA LYS A 16 -21.20 -12.57 10.46
C LYS A 16 -19.90 -12.75 11.25
N GLN A 17 -19.05 -13.68 10.82
CA GLN A 17 -17.75 -13.89 11.45
C GLN A 17 -16.70 -12.98 10.82
N ILE A 18 -15.86 -12.41 11.68
CA ILE A 18 -14.67 -11.66 11.27
C ILE A 18 -13.48 -12.60 11.32
N SER A 19 -12.71 -12.64 10.25
CA SER A 19 -11.44 -13.38 10.18
C SER A 19 -10.30 -12.41 9.87
N THR A 20 -9.13 -12.67 10.43
CA THR A 20 -7.93 -11.92 10.08
C THR A 20 -7.33 -12.52 8.82
N LEU A 21 -7.19 -11.70 7.78
CA LEU A 21 -6.61 -12.08 6.51
C LEU A 21 -5.10 -11.82 6.47
N ALA A 22 -4.64 -10.72 7.06
CA ALA A 22 -3.23 -10.37 7.10
C ALA A 22 -2.88 -9.69 8.41
N THR A 23 -1.62 -9.84 8.84
CA THR A 23 -1.07 -9.09 9.97
C THR A 23 0.30 -8.53 9.60
N ILE A 24 0.60 -7.33 10.10
CA ILE A 24 1.94 -6.73 10.02
C ILE A 24 2.37 -6.32 11.40
N VAL A 25 3.62 -6.65 11.71
CA VAL A 25 4.36 -6.11 12.84
C VAL A 25 5.16 -4.91 12.31
N PRO A 26 4.93 -3.69 12.82
CA PRO A 26 5.66 -2.50 12.39
C PRO A 26 7.15 -2.66 12.61
N GLU A 27 7.95 -2.24 11.64
CA GLU A 27 9.39 -2.12 11.87
C GLU A 27 9.68 -0.95 12.82
N PRO A 28 10.62 -1.08 13.77
CA PRO A 28 11.01 0.03 14.64
C PRO A 28 11.42 1.27 13.82
N GLY A 29 10.77 2.41 14.08
CA GLY A 29 11.07 3.69 13.39
C GLY A 29 10.14 4.07 12.22
N GLN A 30 9.15 3.24 11.85
CA GLN A 30 8.13 3.57 10.83
C GLN A 30 6.99 4.49 11.33
N GLU A 31 7.26 5.39 12.27
CA GLU A 31 6.24 6.18 12.98
C GLU A 31 5.56 7.28 12.13
N ARG A 32 6.01 7.51 10.88
CA ARG A 32 5.60 8.69 10.10
C ARG A 32 4.25 8.55 9.39
N TYR A 33 3.75 7.33 9.18
CA TYR A 33 2.45 7.05 8.57
C TYR A 33 1.79 5.84 9.25
N THR A 34 1.28 6.04 10.46
CA THR A 34 0.68 4.94 11.23
C THR A 34 -0.70 4.58 10.69
N GLY A 35 -0.85 3.37 10.16
CA GLY A 35 -2.14 2.80 9.76
C GLY A 35 -2.24 2.42 8.28
N ILE A 36 -3.34 1.74 7.95
CA ILE A 36 -3.69 1.42 6.56
C ILE A 36 -4.42 2.63 5.98
N HIS A 37 -3.93 3.19 4.88
CA HIS A 37 -4.54 4.36 4.23
C HIS A 37 -5.55 3.97 3.13
N ASP A 38 -5.25 2.94 2.36
CA ASP A 38 -6.11 2.48 1.27
C ASP A 38 -5.91 0.98 0.99
N ILE A 39 -6.91 0.39 0.32
CA ILE A 39 -7.00 -1.03 -0.01
C ILE A 39 -7.75 -1.24 -1.33
N THR A 40 -7.27 -2.20 -2.14
CA THR A 40 -7.89 -2.59 -3.39
C THR A 40 -7.75 -4.09 -3.64
N TRP A 41 -8.72 -4.68 -4.35
CA TRP A 41 -8.75 -6.11 -4.65
C TRP A 41 -8.65 -6.38 -6.16
N ALA A 42 -7.56 -7.01 -6.57
CA ALA A 42 -7.39 -7.62 -7.88
C ALA A 42 -8.05 -9.01 -7.87
N HIS A 43 -9.38 -9.02 -8.02
CA HIS A 43 -10.21 -10.20 -7.80
C HIS A 43 -9.91 -11.37 -8.76
N ALA A 44 -9.56 -11.11 -10.02
CA ALA A 44 -9.24 -12.17 -10.96
C ALA A 44 -7.89 -12.85 -10.65
N ALA A 45 -6.95 -12.12 -10.04
CA ALA A 45 -5.70 -12.67 -9.54
C ALA A 45 -5.78 -13.18 -8.08
N ASN A 46 -6.91 -12.97 -7.41
CA ASN A 46 -7.12 -13.25 -5.98
C ASN A 46 -6.07 -12.59 -5.06
N VAL A 47 -5.74 -11.32 -5.33
CA VAL A 47 -4.70 -10.57 -4.62
C VAL A 47 -5.24 -9.23 -4.13
N ILE A 48 -4.93 -8.90 -2.88
CA ILE A 48 -5.25 -7.61 -2.28
C ILE A 48 -3.99 -6.76 -2.20
N PHE A 49 -4.08 -5.52 -2.63
CA PHE A 49 -3.05 -4.51 -2.41
C PHE A 49 -3.54 -3.49 -1.41
N TRP A 50 -2.65 -3.03 -0.55
CA TRP A 50 -2.98 -2.07 0.49
C TRP A 50 -1.74 -1.27 0.90
N THR A 51 -1.95 -0.07 1.39
CA THR A 51 -0.85 0.83 1.81
C THR A 51 -0.71 0.83 3.31
N TYR A 52 0.51 0.78 3.83
CA TYR A 52 0.82 0.92 5.25
C TYR A 52 2.20 1.54 5.44
N ALA A 53 2.34 2.46 6.39
CA ALA A 53 3.62 3.14 6.65
C ALA A 53 4.24 3.86 5.43
N GLY A 54 3.44 4.14 4.40
CA GLY A 54 3.90 4.70 3.12
C GLY A 54 4.43 3.66 2.13
N ASP A 55 4.45 2.38 2.50
CA ASP A 55 4.75 1.23 1.64
C ASP A 55 3.46 0.69 1.00
N ILE A 56 3.61 -0.16 -0.03
CA ILE A 56 2.53 -0.98 -0.58
C ILE A 56 2.79 -2.43 -0.21
N TYR A 57 1.76 -3.11 0.27
CA TYR A 57 1.76 -4.54 0.58
C TYR A 57 0.86 -5.30 -0.37
N ARG A 58 1.20 -6.58 -0.56
CA ARG A 58 0.45 -7.54 -1.36
C ARG A 58 0.10 -8.73 -0.49
N THR A 59 -1.19 -9.04 -0.42
CA THR A 59 -1.74 -10.19 0.30
C THR A 59 -2.38 -11.14 -0.71
N ASP A 60 -1.96 -12.41 -0.67
CA ASP A 60 -2.69 -13.48 -1.33
C ASP A 60 -3.99 -13.75 -0.54
N ALA A 61 -5.15 -13.57 -1.18
CA ALA A 61 -6.42 -13.61 -0.48
C ALA A 61 -6.89 -15.04 -0.15
N ALA A 62 -6.32 -16.07 -0.78
CA ALA A 62 -6.63 -17.47 -0.43
C ALA A 62 -5.86 -17.93 0.80
N THR A 63 -4.61 -17.51 0.93
CA THR A 63 -3.68 -18.00 1.96
C THR A 63 -3.47 -17.00 3.11
N GLY A 64 -3.84 -15.74 2.92
CA GLY A 64 -3.53 -14.64 3.85
C GLY A 64 -2.06 -14.23 3.85
N GLN A 65 -1.21 -14.86 3.03
CA GLN A 65 0.22 -14.55 3.00
C GLN A 65 0.45 -13.14 2.50
N THR A 66 1.11 -12.35 3.34
CA THR A 66 1.38 -10.93 3.07
C THR A 66 2.87 -10.70 2.91
N ARG A 67 3.22 -9.91 1.91
CA ARG A 67 4.59 -9.43 1.70
C ARG A 67 4.60 -7.97 1.32
N LYS A 68 5.69 -7.28 1.65
CA LYS A 68 5.96 -5.95 1.12
C LYS A 68 6.09 -6.06 -0.40
N PHE A 69 5.38 -5.19 -1.11
CA PHE A 69 5.32 -5.17 -2.58
C PHE A 69 6.19 -4.06 -3.14
N LEU A 70 6.09 -2.87 -2.56
CA LEU A 70 6.95 -1.73 -2.88
C LEU A 70 7.26 -0.94 -1.62
N ASP A 71 8.53 -0.57 -1.48
CA ASP A 71 8.99 0.34 -0.45
C ASP A 71 8.56 1.77 -0.77
N GLY A 72 7.97 2.45 0.21
CA GLY A 72 8.07 3.89 0.33
C GLY A 72 9.53 4.29 0.59
N CYS A 73 9.85 5.57 0.46
CA CYS A 73 11.19 6.06 0.81
C CYS A 73 11.10 7.24 1.77
N ALA A 74 12.23 7.65 2.36
CA ALA A 74 12.25 8.63 3.46
C ALA A 74 11.49 9.95 3.17
N ASN A 75 11.36 10.30 1.89
CA ASN A 75 10.67 11.49 1.41
C ASN A 75 9.43 11.18 0.57
N SER A 76 9.01 9.92 0.42
CA SER A 76 7.81 9.59 -0.32
C SER A 76 6.94 8.51 0.30
N ALA A 77 5.63 8.71 0.26
CA ALA A 77 4.65 7.75 0.77
C ALA A 77 3.58 7.44 -0.28
N TYR A 78 3.24 6.17 -0.42
CA TYR A 78 2.04 5.75 -1.12
C TYR A 78 0.84 5.85 -0.19
N GLN A 79 -0.23 6.52 -0.65
CA GLN A 79 -1.46 6.69 0.16
C GLN A 79 -2.69 6.08 -0.47
N TYR A 80 -2.75 6.04 -1.80
CA TYR A 80 -3.90 5.49 -2.53
C TYR A 80 -3.42 4.43 -3.51
N VAL A 81 -4.18 3.35 -3.64
CA VAL A 81 -3.87 2.22 -4.52
C VAL A 81 -5.12 1.73 -5.26
N SER A 82 -4.97 1.43 -6.53
CA SER A 82 -5.98 0.75 -7.36
C SER A 82 -5.29 -0.29 -8.22
N ALA A 83 -5.84 -1.49 -8.32
CA ALA A 83 -5.24 -2.57 -9.09
C ALA A 83 -6.12 -2.96 -10.28
N ALA A 84 -5.48 -3.34 -11.39
CA ALA A 84 -6.17 -4.06 -12.45
C ALA A 84 -6.75 -5.38 -11.89
N PRO A 85 -7.92 -5.85 -12.36
CA PRO A 85 -8.54 -7.09 -11.88
C PRO A 85 -7.62 -8.31 -11.89
N ASP A 86 -6.77 -8.42 -12.91
CA ASP A 86 -5.79 -9.48 -13.13
C ASP A 86 -4.42 -9.22 -12.47
N ALA A 87 -4.33 -8.16 -11.67
CA ALA A 87 -3.10 -7.65 -11.07
C ALA A 87 -1.97 -7.34 -12.07
N SER A 88 -2.24 -7.16 -13.38
CA SER A 88 -1.21 -6.85 -14.37
C SER A 88 -0.52 -5.50 -14.13
N TYR A 89 -1.20 -4.56 -13.50
CA TYR A 89 -0.63 -3.30 -13.00
C TYR A 89 -1.37 -2.78 -11.77
N VAL A 90 -0.66 -1.96 -11.00
CA VAL A 90 -1.17 -1.19 -9.86
C VAL A 90 -0.97 0.29 -10.15
N LEU A 91 -2.01 1.09 -9.93
CA LEU A 91 -1.93 2.54 -9.86
C LEU A 91 -1.77 2.93 -8.40
N ALA A 92 -0.79 3.79 -8.11
CA ALA A 92 -0.61 4.31 -6.76
C ALA A 92 -0.39 5.82 -6.78
N SER A 93 -1.00 6.52 -5.83
CA SER A 93 -0.67 7.93 -5.56
C SER A 93 0.54 7.96 -4.65
N ARG A 94 1.61 8.59 -5.14
CA ARG A 94 2.86 8.81 -4.39
C ARG A 94 2.99 10.28 -4.06
N TYR A 95 3.08 10.57 -2.78
CA TYR A 95 3.46 11.89 -2.27
C TYR A 95 4.98 11.95 -2.20
N GLU A 96 5.61 12.96 -2.77
CA GLU A 96 7.05 13.21 -2.70
C GLU A 96 7.30 14.58 -2.04
N LYS A 97 8.08 14.58 -0.96
CA LYS A 97 8.60 15.78 -0.30
C LYS A 97 9.96 16.11 -0.90
N ARG A 98 10.12 17.30 -1.48
CA ARG A 98 11.42 17.81 -1.94
C ARG A 98 11.72 19.15 -1.28
N SER A 99 12.92 19.32 -0.73
CA SER A 99 13.39 20.65 -0.35
C SER A 99 13.69 21.42 -1.63
N ILE A 100 13.20 22.66 -1.72
CA ILE A 100 13.45 23.56 -2.84
C ILE A 100 14.34 24.74 -2.43
N GLY A 101 15.05 24.60 -1.31
CA GLY A 101 15.94 25.63 -0.73
C GLY A 101 15.30 26.40 0.43
N GLY A 102 16.16 26.86 1.36
CA GLY A 102 15.72 27.51 2.60
C GLY A 102 14.79 26.62 3.43
N ASP A 103 13.79 27.23 4.07
CA ASP A 103 12.76 26.54 4.86
C ASP A 103 11.58 26.03 4.00
N SER A 104 11.73 25.99 2.66
CA SER A 104 10.65 25.64 1.74
C SER A 104 10.64 24.16 1.35
N LEU A 105 9.46 23.55 1.46
CA LEU A 105 9.17 22.17 1.05
C LEU A 105 8.14 22.17 -0.08
N LEU A 106 8.42 21.42 -1.14
CA LEU A 106 7.45 21.06 -2.16
C LEU A 106 6.85 19.70 -1.84
N LEU A 107 5.52 19.62 -1.87
CA LEU A 107 4.75 18.37 -1.85
C LEU A 107 4.22 18.11 -3.26
N ASP A 108 4.79 17.12 -3.94
CA ASP A 108 4.30 16.64 -5.24
C ASP A 108 3.44 15.39 -5.00
N ASN A 109 2.20 15.37 -5.47
CA ASN A 109 1.39 14.15 -5.55
C ASN A 109 1.30 13.75 -7.01
N SER A 110 1.70 12.52 -7.30
CA SER A 110 1.66 11.96 -8.63
C SER A 110 1.08 10.57 -8.64
N VAL A 111 0.38 10.23 -9.72
CA VAL A 111 -0.05 8.86 -9.99
C VAL A 111 1.07 8.10 -10.69
N TRP A 112 1.39 6.93 -10.17
CA TRP A 112 2.36 6.01 -10.74
C TRP A 112 1.66 4.75 -11.23
N ARG A 113 2.04 4.27 -12.41
CA ARG A 113 1.70 2.94 -12.88
C ARG A 113 2.87 2.00 -12.60
N ILE A 114 2.59 0.93 -11.87
CA ILE A 114 3.53 -0.09 -11.41
C ILE A 114 3.13 -1.41 -12.07
N THR A 115 4.08 -2.21 -12.56
CA THR A 115 3.78 -3.56 -13.06
C THR A 115 3.32 -4.50 -11.94
N GLY A 116 2.53 -5.52 -12.26
CA GLY A 116 1.96 -6.45 -11.27
C GLY A 116 2.96 -7.18 -10.37
N ASP A 117 4.21 -7.28 -10.81
CA ASP A 117 5.34 -7.86 -10.10
C ASP A 117 6.17 -6.81 -9.31
N GLY A 118 5.86 -5.51 -9.45
CA GLY A 118 6.58 -4.41 -8.83
C GLY A 118 7.92 -4.06 -9.51
N SER A 119 8.29 -4.75 -10.60
CA SER A 119 9.63 -4.62 -11.20
C SER A 119 9.86 -3.29 -11.92
N THR A 120 8.80 -2.67 -12.42
CA THR A 120 8.88 -1.38 -13.12
C THR A 120 7.79 -0.43 -12.66
N MET A 121 8.12 0.86 -12.65
CA MET A 121 7.20 1.93 -12.31
C MET A 121 7.43 3.15 -13.18
N ARG A 122 6.34 3.84 -13.54
CA ARG A 122 6.42 5.12 -14.26
C ARG A 122 5.37 6.11 -13.74
N ARG A 123 5.78 7.36 -13.62
CA ARG A 123 4.88 8.48 -13.35
C ARG A 123 3.97 8.69 -14.55
N LEU A 124 2.68 8.85 -14.31
CA LEU A 124 1.73 9.24 -15.34
C LEU A 124 1.70 10.77 -15.47
N PRO A 125 1.56 11.31 -16.69
CA PRO A 125 1.38 12.75 -16.87
C PRO A 125 0.04 13.20 -16.26
N PRO A 126 -0.09 14.47 -15.87
CA PRO A 126 -1.38 15.05 -15.55
C PRO A 126 -2.33 14.93 -16.76
N LEU A 127 -3.62 14.76 -16.48
CA LEU A 127 -4.69 14.65 -17.48
C LEU A 127 -5.01 16.01 -18.12
#